data_AF-A0A813LCR5-F1
#
_entry.id   AF-A0A813LCR5-F1
#
_cell.length_a   1.000
_cell.length_b   1.000
_cell.length_c   1.000
_cell.angle_alpha   90.00
_cell.angle_beta   90.00
_cell.angle_gamma   90.00
#
_symmetry.space_group_name_H-M   'P 1'
#
loop_
_entity.id
_entity.type
_entity.pdbx_description
1 polymer ?
#
loop_
_entity_poly.entity_id
_entity_poly.type
_entity_poly.pdbx_seq_one_letter_code
_entity_poly.pdbx_strand_id
1 'polypeptide(L)'
;CSPVFCPNSPVCGSFVPRWVLDTNGGLCRHCNTCFGPLQFVEAASDCPVCFDSDCLQVRFPCGHSLCTECFSKPLRSVQEQPPTEQEFGCPASDDLDVQDTFIEAWRAAQPSRAATFDAALDRWDALDSERRCEFLEVLRRCPLCRRLNPLSGDFVTWRPAQAVPMEWHC
;
A
#
# COMPACT_ATOMS: atom_id res chain seq x y z
N CYS A 1 12.73 -23.78 -10.08
CA CYS A 1 12.49 -22.35 -10.33
C CYS A 1 13.38 -21.54 -9.40
N SER A 2 14.31 -20.76 -9.95
CA SER A 2 15.07 -19.81 -9.13
C SER A 2 14.25 -18.51 -8.99
N PRO A 3 14.05 -18.01 -7.76
CA PRO A 3 13.44 -16.69 -7.56
C PRO A 3 14.28 -15.58 -8.22
N VAL A 4 13.61 -14.51 -8.62
CA VAL A 4 14.18 -13.34 -9.28
C VAL A 4 13.68 -12.06 -8.59
N PHE A 5 14.50 -11.02 -8.57
CA PHE A 5 14.10 -9.74 -8.00
C PHE A 5 13.08 -9.04 -8.88
N CYS A 6 12.08 -8.42 -8.24
CA CYS A 6 11.19 -7.48 -8.91
C CYS A 6 12.01 -6.31 -9.50
N PRO A 7 11.68 -5.78 -10.70
CA PRO A 7 12.29 -4.54 -11.19
C PRO A 7 12.16 -3.36 -10.21
N ASN A 8 11.09 -3.33 -9.43
CA ASN A 8 10.88 -2.34 -8.36
C ASN A 8 11.48 -2.77 -7.00
N SER A 9 12.40 -3.75 -6.98
CA SER A 9 13.02 -4.27 -5.74
C SER A 9 13.71 -3.21 -4.87
N PRO A 10 14.27 -2.09 -5.38
CA PRO A 10 14.79 -1.03 -4.51
C PRO A 10 13.74 -0.39 -3.60
N VAL A 11 12.46 -0.54 -3.92
CA VAL A 11 11.33 -0.05 -3.12
C VAL A 11 10.62 -1.20 -2.41
N CYS A 12 10.26 -2.26 -3.15
CA CYS A 12 9.41 -3.32 -2.62
C CYS A 12 10.16 -4.50 -1.99
N GLY A 13 11.49 -4.62 -2.20
CA GLY A 13 12.31 -5.74 -1.73
C GLY A 13 11.88 -7.13 -2.22
N SER A 14 10.90 -7.23 -3.12
CA SER A 14 10.26 -8.50 -3.47
C SER A 14 11.18 -9.41 -4.28
N PHE A 15 11.23 -10.68 -3.87
CA PHE A 15 11.97 -11.75 -4.54
C PHE A 15 10.99 -12.91 -4.80
N VAL A 16 10.61 -13.11 -6.06
CA VAL A 16 9.49 -13.98 -6.43
C VAL A 16 9.89 -14.95 -7.56
N PRO A 17 9.22 -16.11 -7.71
CA PRO A 17 9.42 -16.96 -8.87
C PRO A 17 9.14 -16.23 -10.19
N ARG A 18 9.89 -16.54 -11.25
CA ARG A 18 9.77 -15.87 -12.56
C ARG A 18 8.34 -15.85 -13.13
N TRP A 19 7.59 -16.94 -12.97
CA TRP A 19 6.21 -17.04 -13.45
C TRP A 19 5.27 -15.99 -12.83
N VAL A 20 5.57 -15.51 -11.60
CA VAL A 20 4.82 -14.40 -10.99
C VAL A 20 5.05 -13.12 -11.76
N LEU A 21 6.28 -12.84 -12.21
CA LEU A 21 6.56 -11.64 -13.02
C LEU A 21 5.90 -11.76 -14.41
N ASP A 22 5.99 -12.94 -15.03
CA ASP A 22 5.43 -13.16 -16.38
C ASP A 22 3.90 -12.97 -16.40
N THR A 23 3.21 -13.27 -15.29
CA THR A 23 1.77 -13.07 -15.16
C THR A 23 1.36 -11.65 -14.73
N ASN A 24 2.31 -10.82 -14.28
CA ASN A 24 2.06 -9.49 -13.71
C ASN A 24 2.85 -8.39 -14.46
N GLY A 25 2.95 -8.50 -15.79
CA GLY A 25 3.57 -7.46 -16.63
C GLY A 25 5.05 -7.20 -16.33
N GLY A 26 5.78 -8.21 -15.83
CA GLY A 26 7.18 -8.11 -15.43
C GLY A 26 7.42 -7.63 -14.00
N LEU A 27 6.37 -7.42 -13.19
CA LEU A 27 6.45 -6.91 -11.81
C LEU A 27 5.92 -7.94 -10.80
N CYS A 28 6.22 -7.78 -9.51
CA CYS A 28 5.50 -8.54 -8.50
C CYS A 28 4.03 -8.05 -8.41
N ARG A 29 3.12 -8.90 -7.90
CA ARG A 29 1.69 -8.58 -7.78
C ARG A 29 1.47 -7.20 -7.12
N HIS A 30 2.13 -6.95 -5.99
CA HIS A 30 2.00 -5.67 -5.28
C HIS A 30 2.44 -4.49 -6.13
N CYS A 31 3.62 -4.55 -6.76
CA CYS A 31 4.09 -3.44 -7.60
C CYS A 31 3.24 -3.22 -8.84
N ASN A 32 2.76 -4.29 -9.49
CA ASN A 32 1.86 -4.19 -10.64
C ASN A 32 0.55 -3.49 -10.27
N THR A 33 -0.02 -3.82 -9.11
CA THR A 33 -1.25 -3.17 -8.62
C THR A 33 -1.01 -1.74 -8.16
N CYS A 34 0.07 -1.47 -7.42
CA CYS A 34 0.25 -0.19 -6.73
C CYS A 34 0.92 0.87 -7.59
N PHE A 35 2.10 0.56 -8.14
CA PHE A 35 3.00 1.56 -8.71
C PHE A 35 3.06 1.50 -10.24
N GLY A 36 2.88 0.31 -10.80
CA GLY A 36 3.36 -0.01 -12.13
C GLY A 36 4.90 0.03 -12.19
N PRO A 37 5.48 0.14 -13.40
CA PRO A 37 6.93 0.19 -13.57
C PRO A 37 7.48 1.53 -13.06
N LEU A 38 8.49 1.47 -12.17
CA LEU A 38 9.18 2.66 -11.68
C LEU A 38 10.45 2.93 -12.49
N GLN A 39 10.76 4.21 -12.69
CA GLN A 39 12.05 4.62 -13.24
C GLN A 39 12.98 5.02 -12.10
N PHE A 40 14.09 4.31 -11.96
CA PHE A 40 15.13 4.64 -11.00
C PHE A 40 16.24 5.45 -11.68
N VAL A 41 16.73 6.49 -11.00
CA VAL A 41 17.83 7.34 -11.43
C VAL A 41 18.78 7.55 -10.26
N GLU A 42 20.08 7.66 -10.56
CA GLU A 42 21.05 8.20 -9.60
C GLU A 42 20.70 9.65 -9.28
N ALA A 43 20.99 10.09 -8.05
CA ALA A 43 20.66 11.42 -7.60
C ALA A 43 21.33 12.49 -8.48
N ALA A 44 20.52 13.22 -9.24
CA ALA A 44 20.97 14.42 -9.95
C ALA A 44 20.82 15.68 -9.09
N SER A 45 20.02 15.61 -8.03
CA SER A 45 19.72 16.68 -7.09
C SER A 45 19.26 16.10 -5.75
N ASP A 46 19.31 16.87 -4.69
CA ASP A 46 18.83 16.46 -3.37
C ASP A 46 17.34 16.07 -3.41
N CYS A 47 16.97 15.09 -2.60
CA CYS A 47 15.57 14.74 -2.44
C CYS A 47 14.80 15.93 -1.80
N PRO A 48 13.70 16.43 -2.39
CA PRO A 48 12.98 17.59 -1.87
C PRO A 48 12.21 17.33 -0.57
N VAL A 49 12.29 16.12 -0.01
CA VAL A 49 11.62 15.73 1.25
C VAL A 49 12.62 15.58 2.39
N CYS A 50 13.75 14.89 2.17
CA CYS A 50 14.76 14.66 3.20
C CYS A 50 16.08 15.40 2.98
N PHE A 51 16.23 16.08 1.84
CA PHE A 51 17.45 16.81 1.42
C PHE A 51 18.71 15.93 1.32
N ASP A 52 18.53 14.62 1.13
CA ASP A 52 19.64 13.71 0.90
C ASP A 52 20.06 13.71 -0.58
N SER A 53 21.36 13.88 -0.82
CA SER A 53 21.98 14.04 -2.13
C SER A 53 22.55 12.73 -2.69
N ASP A 54 22.75 11.69 -1.87
CA ASP A 54 23.43 10.45 -2.26
C ASP A 54 22.52 9.23 -2.10
N CYS A 55 21.39 9.27 -2.81
CA CYS A 55 20.37 8.23 -2.71
C CYS A 55 19.80 7.85 -4.08
N LEU A 56 19.41 6.59 -4.25
CA LEU A 56 18.67 6.16 -5.42
C LEU A 56 17.30 6.85 -5.43
N GLN A 57 16.93 7.47 -6.56
CA GLN A 57 15.68 8.20 -6.69
C GLN A 57 14.72 7.54 -7.68
N VAL A 58 13.43 7.65 -7.38
CA VAL A 58 12.33 7.34 -8.30
C VAL A 58 12.01 8.61 -9.08
N ARG A 59 12.18 8.56 -10.40
CA ARG A 59 11.78 9.63 -11.32
C ARG A 59 10.35 9.43 -11.77
N PHE A 60 9.53 10.47 -11.57
CA PHE A 60 8.15 10.53 -12.04
C PHE A 60 8.08 11.03 -13.49
N PRO A 61 7.02 10.71 -14.24
CA PRO A 61 6.83 11.18 -15.62
C PRO A 61 6.80 12.71 -15.75
N CYS A 62 6.41 13.43 -14.70
CA CYS A 62 6.47 14.89 -14.65
C CYS A 62 7.90 15.46 -14.47
N GLY A 63 8.92 14.60 -14.45
CA GLY A 63 10.34 14.98 -14.33
C GLY A 63 10.85 15.08 -12.89
N HIS A 64 9.97 15.22 -11.91
CA HIS A 64 10.34 15.25 -10.50
C HIS A 64 10.93 13.91 -10.03
N SER A 65 11.81 13.95 -9.04
CA SER A 65 12.45 12.76 -8.48
C SER A 65 12.37 12.78 -6.94
N LEU A 66 12.29 11.61 -6.32
CA LEU A 66 12.28 11.42 -4.86
C LEU A 66 13.15 10.25 -4.48
N CYS A 67 13.86 10.32 -3.35
CA CYS A 67 14.58 9.16 -2.85
C CYS A 67 13.61 7.98 -2.60
N THR A 68 14.11 6.77 -2.80
CA THR A 68 13.36 5.52 -2.58
C THR A 68 12.79 5.42 -1.16
N GLU A 69 13.47 5.96 -0.16
CA GLU A 69 12.98 6.00 1.22
C GLU A 69 11.75 6.89 1.38
N CYS A 70 11.81 8.14 0.93
CA CYS A 70 10.68 9.07 1.01
C CYS A 70 9.52 8.64 0.10
N PHE A 71 9.79 7.99 -1.02
CA PHE A 71 8.77 7.32 -1.84
C PHE A 71 8.04 6.22 -1.05
N SER A 72 8.78 5.45 -0.25
CA SER A 72 8.24 4.30 0.49
C SER A 72 7.57 4.65 1.82
N LYS A 73 7.84 5.83 2.38
CA LYS A 73 7.30 6.25 3.69
C LYS A 73 5.77 6.17 3.78
N PRO A 74 4.99 6.72 2.83
CA PRO A 74 3.53 6.63 2.89
C PRO A 74 3.04 5.18 2.94
N LEU A 75 3.75 4.24 2.28
CA LEU A 75 3.36 2.82 2.22
C LEU A 75 3.34 2.16 3.58
N ARG A 76 4.14 2.68 4.52
CA ARG A 76 4.26 2.13 5.87
C ARG A 76 3.26 2.77 6.83
N SER A 77 2.79 3.99 6.54
CA SER A 77 1.97 4.78 7.47
C SER A 77 0.46 4.56 7.38
N VAL A 78 -0.04 3.82 6.37
CA VAL A 78 -1.49 3.60 6.17
C VAL A 78 -2.01 2.34 6.86
N GLN A 79 -1.16 1.61 7.59
CA GLN A 79 -1.58 0.41 8.31
C GLN A 79 -2.26 0.80 9.64
N GLU A 80 -3.54 1.17 9.58
CA GLU A 80 -4.39 1.05 10.77
C GLU A 80 -4.60 -0.44 11.07
N GLN A 81 -4.66 -0.79 12.35
CA GLN A 81 -4.95 -2.16 12.76
C GLN A 81 -6.46 -2.39 12.79
N PRO A 82 -6.93 -3.62 12.49
CA PRO A 82 -8.33 -3.96 12.70
C PRO A 82 -8.69 -3.85 14.18
N PRO A 83 -9.98 -3.63 14.50
CA PRO A 83 -10.45 -3.72 15.87
C PRO A 83 -10.12 -5.09 16.44
N THR A 84 -9.77 -5.14 17.72
CA THR A 84 -9.44 -6.38 18.43
C THR A 84 -10.61 -6.86 19.28
N GLU A 85 -10.74 -8.16 19.51
CA GLU A 85 -11.79 -8.72 20.36
C GLU A 85 -11.73 -8.16 21.80
N GLN A 86 -10.54 -7.79 22.27
CA GLN A 86 -10.33 -7.22 23.61
C GLN A 86 -11.01 -5.85 23.77
N GLU A 87 -11.09 -5.05 22.70
CA GLU A 87 -11.83 -3.77 22.71
C GLU A 87 -13.33 -3.96 22.96
N PHE A 88 -13.85 -5.16 22.68
CA PHE A 88 -15.24 -5.54 22.87
C PHE A 88 -15.45 -6.42 24.12
N GLY A 89 -14.41 -6.54 24.95
CA GLY A 89 -14.46 -7.19 26.25
C GLY A 89 -14.20 -8.69 26.23
N CYS A 90 -13.56 -9.22 25.18
CA CYS A 90 -12.94 -10.55 25.24
C CYS A 90 -11.72 -10.49 26.17
N PRO A 91 -11.57 -11.43 27.13
CA PRO A 91 -10.37 -11.51 27.94
C PRO A 91 -9.12 -11.73 27.08
N ALA A 92 -8.00 -11.13 27.45
CA ALA A 92 -6.70 -11.47 26.88
C ALA A 92 -6.20 -12.79 27.51
N SER A 93 -5.60 -13.66 26.69
CA SER A 93 -4.82 -14.81 27.14
C SER A 93 -3.36 -14.55 26.83
N ASP A 94 -2.48 -14.79 27.80
CA ASP A 94 -1.02 -14.76 27.59
C ASP A 94 -0.52 -16.03 26.88
N ASP A 95 -1.35 -17.07 26.81
CA ASP A 95 -1.08 -18.33 26.13
C ASP A 95 -1.81 -18.35 24.78
N LEU A 96 -1.03 -18.35 23.70
CA LEU A 96 -1.50 -18.33 22.32
C LEU A 96 -2.19 -19.64 21.94
N ASP A 97 -1.79 -20.77 22.53
CA ASP A 97 -2.33 -22.09 22.19
C ASP A 97 -3.76 -22.28 22.71
N VAL A 98 -4.18 -21.48 23.69
CA VAL A 98 -5.54 -21.49 24.24
C VAL A 98 -6.36 -20.29 23.79
N GLN A 99 -5.77 -19.27 23.16
CA GLN A 99 -6.46 -18.03 22.80
C GLN A 99 -7.72 -18.28 21.97
N ASP A 100 -7.66 -19.16 20.98
CA ASP A 100 -8.81 -19.50 20.14
C ASP A 100 -9.96 -20.11 20.95
N THR A 101 -9.64 -21.02 21.87
CA THR A 101 -10.67 -21.63 22.75
C THR A 101 -11.32 -20.60 23.68
N PHE A 102 -10.56 -19.59 24.14
CA PHE A 102 -11.10 -18.48 24.93
C PHE A 102 -12.01 -17.58 24.10
N ILE A 103 -11.63 -17.28 22.86
CA ILE A 103 -12.43 -16.46 21.94
C ILE A 103 -13.75 -17.19 21.62
N GLU A 104 -13.71 -18.48 21.31
CA GLU A 104 -14.90 -19.29 21.06
C GLU A 104 -15.84 -19.33 22.28
N ALA A 105 -15.29 -19.57 23.47
CA ALA A 105 -16.06 -19.58 24.72
C ALA A 105 -16.69 -18.21 25.01
N TRP A 106 -15.95 -17.11 24.78
CA TRP A 106 -16.48 -15.75 24.92
C TRP A 106 -17.59 -15.45 23.92
N ARG A 107 -17.42 -15.84 22.65
CA ARG A 107 -18.45 -15.67 21.60
C ARG A 107 -19.73 -16.41 21.97
N ALA A 108 -19.63 -17.62 22.53
CA ALA A 108 -20.78 -18.38 23.01
C ALA A 108 -21.45 -17.74 24.25
N ALA A 109 -20.66 -17.19 25.17
CA ALA A 109 -21.16 -16.58 26.40
C ALA A 109 -21.75 -15.16 26.19
N GLN A 110 -21.26 -14.40 25.21
CA GLN A 110 -21.62 -13.01 24.97
C GLN A 110 -21.96 -12.75 23.49
N PRO A 111 -23.01 -13.38 22.95
CA PRO A 111 -23.33 -13.32 21.52
C PRO A 111 -23.61 -11.90 21.00
N SER A 112 -24.19 -11.01 21.83
CA SER A 112 -24.45 -9.62 21.44
C SER A 112 -23.17 -8.81 21.26
N ARG A 113 -22.16 -9.03 22.11
CA ARG A 113 -20.85 -8.36 21.99
C ARG A 113 -20.06 -8.92 20.82
N ALA A 114 -20.09 -10.24 20.64
CA ALA A 114 -19.51 -10.90 19.46
C ALA A 114 -20.11 -10.35 18.15
N ALA A 115 -21.44 -10.23 18.06
CA ALA A 115 -22.08 -9.63 16.89
C ALA A 115 -21.69 -8.16 16.66
N THR A 116 -21.45 -7.39 17.73
CA THR A 116 -20.97 -6.00 17.61
C THR A 116 -19.54 -5.95 17.10
N PHE A 117 -18.69 -6.87 17.56
CA PHE A 117 -17.32 -7.03 17.07
C PHE A 117 -17.30 -7.42 15.59
N ASP A 118 -18.10 -8.42 15.19
CA ASP A 118 -18.19 -8.85 13.79
C ASP A 118 -18.65 -7.68 12.88
N ALA A 119 -19.66 -6.90 13.31
CA ALA A 119 -20.09 -5.71 12.57
C ALA A 119 -19.03 -4.59 12.52
N ALA A 120 -18.17 -4.50 13.53
CA ALA A 120 -17.05 -3.55 13.53
C ALA A 120 -15.93 -4.00 12.58
N LEU A 121 -15.62 -5.30 12.53
CA LEU A 121 -14.71 -5.89 11.56
C LEU A 121 -15.20 -5.67 10.12
N ASP A 122 -16.47 -5.97 9.84
CA ASP A 122 -17.06 -5.75 8.51
C ASP A 122 -16.93 -4.28 8.05
N ARG A 123 -17.18 -3.35 8.99
CA ARG A 123 -17.03 -1.90 8.71
C ARG A 123 -15.57 -1.52 8.50
N TRP A 124 -14.66 -2.08 9.29
CA TRP A 124 -13.23 -1.83 9.15
C TRP A 124 -12.74 -2.35 7.79
N ASP A 125 -13.11 -3.57 7.38
CA ASP A 125 -12.75 -4.15 6.09
C ASP A 125 -13.24 -3.28 4.92
N ALA A 126 -14.47 -2.79 4.98
CA ALA A 126 -15.01 -1.88 3.96
C ALA A 126 -14.22 -0.57 3.88
N LEU A 127 -13.92 0.06 5.02
CA LEU A 127 -13.14 1.30 5.08
C LEU A 127 -11.67 1.09 4.70
N ASP A 128 -11.03 -0.01 5.11
CA ASP A 128 -9.66 -0.35 4.73
C ASP A 128 -9.57 -0.55 3.21
N SER A 129 -10.54 -1.24 2.61
CA SER A 129 -10.62 -1.41 1.16
C SER A 129 -10.71 -0.06 0.43
N GLU A 130 -11.61 0.84 0.86
CA GLU A 130 -11.74 2.19 0.29
C GLU A 130 -10.46 3.01 0.45
N ARG A 131 -9.89 3.04 1.65
CA ARG A 131 -8.64 3.76 1.94
C ARG A 131 -7.48 3.24 1.12
N ARG A 132 -7.40 1.92 0.92
CA ARG A 132 -6.38 1.30 0.08
C ARG A 132 -6.56 1.74 -1.37
N CYS A 133 -7.77 1.74 -1.89
CA CYS A 133 -8.04 2.25 -3.24
C CYS A 133 -7.61 3.72 -3.41
N GLU A 134 -8.04 4.61 -2.51
CA GLU A 134 -7.65 6.03 -2.53
C GLU A 134 -6.13 6.19 -2.42
N PHE A 135 -5.52 5.45 -1.49
CA PHE A 135 -4.09 5.49 -1.27
C PHE A 135 -3.29 5.05 -2.49
N LEU A 136 -3.73 4.00 -3.20
CA LEU A 136 -3.13 3.54 -4.45
C LEU A 136 -3.21 4.62 -5.54
N GLU A 137 -4.32 5.35 -5.63
CA GLU A 137 -4.42 6.49 -6.56
C GLU A 137 -3.45 7.62 -6.22
N VAL A 138 -3.27 7.91 -4.94
CA VAL A 138 -2.34 8.95 -4.47
C VAL A 138 -0.89 8.56 -4.75
N LEU A 139 -0.50 7.32 -4.51
CA LEU A 139 0.85 6.81 -4.73
C LEU A 139 1.27 6.83 -6.20
N ARG A 140 0.31 6.64 -7.10
CA ARG A 140 0.57 6.77 -8.53
C ARG A 140 0.94 8.21 -8.88
N ARG A 141 0.53 9.23 -8.12
CA ARG A 141 0.81 10.65 -8.43
C ARG A 141 2.12 11.12 -7.80
N CYS A 142 2.82 12.00 -8.51
CA CYS A 142 3.98 12.67 -7.93
C CYS A 142 3.52 13.54 -6.74
N PRO A 143 4.10 13.38 -5.53
CA PRO A 143 3.67 14.13 -4.35
C PRO A 143 4.03 15.61 -4.40
N LEU A 144 4.87 16.04 -5.35
CA LEU A 144 5.14 17.45 -5.65
C LEU A 144 4.08 18.05 -6.59
N CYS A 145 3.56 17.26 -7.53
CA CYS A 145 2.54 17.69 -8.49
C CYS A 145 1.10 17.49 -8.01
N ARG A 146 0.88 16.78 -6.90
CA ARG A 146 -0.47 16.55 -6.35
C ARG A 146 -1.11 17.80 -5.74
N ARG A 147 -0.33 18.88 -5.52
CA ARG A 147 -0.89 20.18 -5.14
C ARG A 147 -1.37 20.87 -6.41
N LEU A 148 -2.56 21.49 -6.35
CA LEU A 148 -3.08 22.37 -7.40
C LEU A 148 -1.97 23.31 -7.85
N ASN A 149 -1.73 23.39 -9.16
CA ASN A 149 -0.92 24.47 -9.68
C ASN A 149 -1.69 25.78 -9.40
N PRO A 150 -1.15 26.71 -8.59
CA PRO A 150 -1.87 27.93 -8.23
C PRO A 150 -2.17 28.83 -9.44
N LEU A 151 -1.54 28.59 -10.59
CA LEU A 151 -1.73 29.37 -11.81
C LEU A 151 -2.70 28.76 -12.81
N SER A 152 -2.81 27.43 -12.89
CA SER A 152 -3.66 26.76 -13.89
C SER A 152 -4.92 26.13 -13.31
N GLY A 153 -5.03 25.96 -11.99
CA GLY A 153 -6.20 25.34 -11.35
C GLY A 153 -6.36 23.84 -11.63
N ASP A 154 -5.46 23.24 -12.42
CA ASP A 154 -5.54 21.84 -12.85
C ASP A 154 -4.52 20.95 -12.12
N PHE A 155 -4.89 19.69 -11.90
CA PHE A 155 -3.99 18.65 -11.41
C PHE A 155 -3.19 18.05 -12.56
N VAL A 156 -1.86 17.93 -12.42
CA VAL A 156 -1.04 17.10 -13.32
C VAL A 156 -1.28 15.63 -12.92
N THR A 157 -2.30 15.02 -13.51
CA THR A 157 -2.59 13.60 -13.30
C THR A 157 -1.87 12.73 -14.31
N TRP A 158 -1.57 11.49 -13.90
CA TRP A 158 -1.13 10.44 -14.81
C TRP A 158 -2.26 10.16 -15.79
N ARG A 159 -2.12 10.58 -17.05
CA ARG A 159 -2.77 9.86 -18.14
C ARG A 159 -1.76 8.87 -18.67
N PRO A 160 -1.97 7.55 -18.52
CA PRO A 160 -1.18 6.58 -19.27
C PRO A 160 -1.30 6.96 -20.75
N ALA A 161 -0.18 7.00 -21.46
CA ALA A 161 -0.22 7.06 -22.91
C ALA A 161 -0.98 5.82 -23.39
N GLN A 162 -2.27 5.99 -23.70
CA GLN A 162 -3.19 4.93 -24.12
C GLN A 162 -3.39 3.84 -23.05
N ALA A 163 -4.14 4.16 -22.00
CA ALA A 163 -4.73 3.11 -21.16
C ALA A 163 -5.75 2.32 -21.99
N VAL A 164 -5.49 1.03 -22.22
CA VAL A 164 -6.56 0.07 -22.46
C VAL A 164 -7.46 0.13 -21.22
N PRO A 165 -8.80 0.20 -21.35
CA PRO A 165 -9.69 0.18 -20.20
C PRO A 165 -9.46 -1.15 -19.47
N MET A 166 -8.75 -1.11 -18.34
CA MET A 166 -8.84 -2.16 -17.35
C MET A 166 -10.05 -1.82 -16.49
N GLU A 167 -11.12 -2.62 -16.63
CA GLU A 167 -12.20 -2.63 -15.66
C GLU A 167 -11.63 -3.18 -14.35
N TRP A 168 -11.38 -2.28 -13.40
CA TRP A 168 -10.97 -2.66 -12.05
C TRP A 168 -12.23 -3.04 -11.28
N HIS A 169 -12.48 -4.33 -11.13
CA HIS A 169 -13.33 -4.82 -10.05
C HIS A 169 -12.48 -4.79 -8.78
N CYS A 170 -12.67 -3.74 -7.98
CA CYS A 170 -12.26 -3.75 -6.57
C CYS A 170 -13.22 -4.65 -5.79
#